data_AF-A0A0C3CXU0-F1
#
_entry.id   AF-A0A0C3CXU0-F1
#
_cell.length_a   1.000
_cell.length_b   1.000
_cell.length_c   1.000
_cell.angle_alpha   90.00
_cell.angle_beta   90.00
_cell.angle_gamma   90.00
#
_symmetry.space_group_name_H-M   'P 1'
#
loop_
_entity.id
_entity.type
_entity.pdbx_description
1 polymer ?
#
loop_
_entity_poly.entity_id
_entity_poly.type
_entity_poly.pdbx_seq_one_letter_code
_entity_poly.pdbx_strand_id
1 'polypeptide(L)'
;MGASHSKSDASDEKVFQNETHVSFSPDIVNHLSDRSEVPETTPERQLILDAHIRERIRHELEHLKREDENIRREIEHALERENLDRESSMAGEAPQGDSTVGDVKTSVSLLGDLEEIRTKIEKYQLNRRAPEFPEVEVSALAVAECYKYNKDSPLQCWPEVTQFRASVDRLEQVSLALPSLRSVFLSTLVQQYFQSL
;
A
#
# COMPACT_ATOMS: atom_id res chain seq x y z
N MET A 1 -6.53 -23.28 -66.62
CA MET A 1 -6.06 -22.44 -65.49
C MET A 1 -4.56 -22.27 -65.70
N GLY A 2 -3.97 -21.13 -66.06
CA GLY A 2 -4.33 -19.74 -65.86
C GLY A 2 -3.28 -19.11 -64.93
N ALA A 3 -2.24 -18.48 -65.49
CA ALA A 3 -1.41 -17.49 -64.78
C ALA A 3 -0.59 -16.67 -65.79
N SER A 4 -0.96 -15.40 -65.89
CA SER A 4 -0.48 -14.37 -66.80
C SER A 4 0.95 -13.95 -66.49
N HIS A 5 1.75 -13.70 -67.53
CA HIS A 5 3.03 -13.02 -67.42
C HIS A 5 2.81 -11.52 -67.15
N SER A 6 3.12 -11.04 -65.95
CA SER A 6 3.16 -9.61 -65.64
C SER A 6 4.59 -9.09 -65.89
N LYS A 7 4.83 -8.47 -67.05
CA LYS A 7 5.99 -7.58 -67.22
C LYS A 7 5.62 -6.26 -66.56
N SER A 8 6.27 -5.93 -65.44
CA SER A 8 6.30 -4.56 -64.94
C SER A 8 7.17 -3.74 -65.88
N ASP A 9 6.55 -2.81 -66.60
CA ASP A 9 7.22 -1.71 -67.30
C ASP A 9 8.11 -0.97 -66.29
N ALA A 10 9.40 -1.28 -66.30
CA ALA A 10 10.43 -0.59 -65.54
C ALA A 10 11.00 0.55 -66.40
N SER A 11 10.12 1.43 -66.89
CA SER A 11 10.53 2.62 -67.63
C SER A 11 9.60 3.79 -67.35
N ASP A 12 9.66 4.32 -66.13
CA ASP A 12 9.38 5.74 -65.91
C ASP A 12 10.06 6.23 -64.62
N GLU A 13 11.38 6.06 -64.52
CA GLU A 13 12.16 6.87 -63.57
C GLU A 13 12.28 8.28 -64.17
N LYS A 14 11.32 9.16 -63.84
CA LYS A 14 11.38 10.57 -64.22
C LYS A 14 12.47 11.27 -63.42
N VAL A 15 13.70 11.26 -63.94
CA VAL A 15 14.78 12.12 -63.46
C VAL A 15 14.54 13.53 -64.00
N PHE A 16 14.03 14.43 -63.15
CA PHE A 16 13.93 15.86 -63.48
C PHE A 16 15.32 16.50 -63.34
N GLN A 17 15.94 16.86 -64.46
CA GLN A 17 17.13 17.70 -64.46
C GLN A 17 16.70 19.16 -64.45
N ASN A 18 17.12 19.92 -63.43
CA ASN A 18 16.86 21.36 -63.39
C ASN A 18 17.65 22.06 -64.50
N GLU A 19 16.99 22.52 -65.55
CA GLU A 19 17.60 23.21 -66.71
C GLU A 19 18.09 24.64 -66.43
N THR A 20 18.12 25.07 -65.16
CA THR A 20 18.73 26.36 -64.82
C THR A 20 20.21 26.15 -64.57
N HIS A 21 21.03 26.57 -65.54
CA HIS A 21 22.49 26.60 -65.38
C HIS A 21 22.83 27.58 -64.26
N VAL A 22 23.07 27.07 -63.05
CA VAL A 22 23.53 27.86 -61.91
C VAL A 22 24.98 28.25 -62.14
N SER A 23 25.21 29.32 -62.89
CA SER A 23 26.52 29.94 -63.05
C SER A 23 26.82 30.76 -61.81
N PHE A 24 27.73 30.28 -60.97
CA PHE A 24 28.27 31.05 -59.85
C PHE A 24 29.28 32.08 -60.36
N SER A 25 29.37 33.24 -59.69
CA SER A 25 30.40 34.20 -60.03
C SER A 25 31.78 33.58 -59.74
N PRO A 26 32.80 33.86 -60.58
CA PRO A 26 34.15 33.33 -60.37
C PRO A 26 34.72 33.73 -59.00
N ASP A 27 34.31 34.87 -58.45
CA ASP A 27 34.70 35.31 -57.10
C ASP A 27 34.17 34.39 -55.99
N ILE A 28 32.93 33.89 -56.11
CA ILE A 28 32.37 32.94 -55.15
C ILE A 28 33.05 31.58 -55.30
N VAL A 29 33.33 31.16 -56.53
CA VAL A 29 34.05 29.90 -56.80
C VAL A 29 35.45 29.94 -56.20
N ASN A 30 36.20 31.03 -56.42
CA ASN A 30 37.52 31.22 -55.82
C ASN A 30 37.45 31.25 -54.29
N HIS A 31 36.49 31.96 -53.69
CA HIS A 31 36.32 31.99 -52.25
C HIS A 31 35.95 30.61 -51.66
N LEU A 32 35.21 29.78 -52.39
CA LEU A 32 34.88 28.41 -51.98
C LEU A 32 36.08 27.46 -52.16
N SER A 33 36.87 27.62 -53.23
CA SER A 33 38.11 26.88 -53.46
C SER A 33 39.16 27.20 -52.39
N ASP A 34 39.38 28.49 -52.08
CA ASP A 34 40.30 28.93 -51.01
C ASP A 34 39.86 28.44 -49.63
N ARG A 35 38.54 28.37 -49.38
CA ARG A 35 38.00 27.78 -48.15
C ARG A 35 38.04 26.26 -48.12
N SER A 36 38.05 25.58 -49.27
CA SER A 36 38.10 24.12 -49.33
C SER A 36 39.45 23.55 -48.90
N GLU A 37 40.51 24.35 -49.03
CA GLU A 37 41.87 23.98 -48.59
C GLU A 37 42.10 24.22 -47.09
N VAL A 38 41.20 24.94 -46.41
CA VAL A 38 41.28 25.21 -44.96
C VAL A 38 40.30 24.29 -44.21
N PRO A 39 40.79 23.35 -43.39
CA PRO A 39 39.93 22.39 -42.68
C PRO A 39 39.14 23.00 -41.49
N GLU A 40 39.44 24.25 -41.09
CA GLU A 40 38.80 24.90 -39.95
C GLU A 40 37.63 25.81 -40.33
N THR A 41 36.54 25.69 -39.57
CA THR A 41 35.44 26.65 -39.61
C THR A 41 35.92 27.99 -39.08
N THR A 42 35.65 29.08 -39.79
CA THR A 42 35.98 30.41 -39.27
C THR A 42 35.23 30.66 -37.95
N PRO A 43 35.84 31.38 -36.97
CA PRO A 43 35.26 31.54 -35.64
C PRO A 43 33.84 32.15 -35.67
N GLU A 44 33.57 33.08 -36.59
CA GLU A 44 32.23 33.64 -36.77
C GLU A 44 31.20 32.60 -37.23
N ARG A 45 31.59 31.69 -38.14
CA ARG A 45 30.72 30.60 -38.60
C ARG A 45 30.47 29.61 -37.48
N GLN A 46 31.47 29.33 -36.64
CA GLN A 46 31.31 28.46 -35.47
C GLN A 46 30.30 29.04 -34.47
N LEU A 47 30.33 30.35 -34.21
CA LEU A 47 29.37 30.99 -33.31
C LEU A 47 27.92 30.91 -33.83
N ILE A 48 27.72 31.09 -35.14
CA ILE A 48 26.40 30.95 -35.78
C ILE A 48 25.90 29.51 -35.68
N LEU A 49 26.78 28.53 -35.96
CA LEU A 49 26.46 27.11 -35.84
C LEU A 49 26.10 26.73 -34.40
N ASP A 50 26.90 27.16 -33.43
CA ASP A 50 26.64 26.89 -32.01
C ASP A 50 25.33 27.52 -31.54
N ALA A 51 25.01 28.74 -32.00
CA ALA A 51 23.74 29.38 -31.69
C ALA A 51 22.55 28.58 -32.25
N HIS A 52 22.63 28.14 -33.50
CA HIS A 52 21.61 27.32 -34.13
C HIS A 52 21.46 25.95 -33.45
N ILE A 53 22.58 25.32 -33.06
CA ILE A 53 22.57 24.05 -32.33
C ILE A 53 21.90 24.23 -30.98
N ARG A 54 22.22 25.29 -30.21
CA ARG A 54 21.58 25.57 -28.93
C ARG A 54 20.09 25.80 -29.08
N GLU A 55 19.67 26.54 -30.10
CA GLU A 55 18.26 26.79 -30.38
C GLU A 55 17.51 25.48 -30.68
N ARG A 56 18.09 24.64 -31.55
CA ARG A 56 17.51 23.32 -31.85
C ARG A 56 17.42 22.44 -30.60
N ILE A 57 18.49 22.35 -29.81
CA ILE A 57 18.47 21.59 -28.55
C ILE A 57 17.35 22.10 -27.63
N ARG A 58 17.19 23.42 -27.53
CA ARG A 58 16.19 24.03 -26.68
C ARG A 58 14.77 23.70 -27.14
N HIS A 59 14.52 23.82 -28.44
CA HIS A 59 13.25 23.43 -29.06
C HIS A 59 12.92 21.94 -28.83
N GLU A 60 13.90 21.05 -29.04
CA GLU A 60 13.71 19.60 -28.81
C GLU A 60 13.48 19.27 -27.33
N LEU A 61 14.15 19.96 -26.41
CA LEU A 61 13.91 19.80 -24.98
C LEU A 61 12.49 20.25 -24.58
N GLU A 62 12.00 21.34 -25.16
CA GLU A 62 10.62 21.80 -24.94
C GLU A 62 9.58 20.86 -25.57
N HIS A 63 9.93 20.22 -26.69
CA HIS A 63 9.11 19.16 -27.28
C HIS A 63 9.02 17.94 -26.35
N LEU A 64 10.16 17.41 -25.90
CA LEU A 64 10.21 16.24 -25.01
C LEU A 64 9.49 16.46 -23.68
N LYS A 65 9.57 17.66 -23.10
CA LYS A 65 8.83 17.99 -21.88
C LYS A 65 7.31 17.92 -22.07
N ARG A 66 6.81 18.41 -23.20
CA ARG A 66 5.38 18.35 -23.54
C ARG A 66 4.92 16.91 -23.75
N GLU A 67 5.75 16.09 -24.39
CA GLU A 67 5.46 14.65 -24.54
C GLU A 67 5.46 13.92 -23.20
N ASP A 68 6.43 14.19 -22.31
CA ASP A 68 6.46 13.61 -20.95
C ASP A 68 5.21 14.01 -20.14
N GLU A 69 4.81 15.28 -20.19
CA GLU A 69 3.55 15.73 -19.56
C GLU A 69 2.32 15.04 -20.14
N ASN A 70 2.31 14.74 -21.44
CA ASN A 70 1.22 14.00 -22.05
C ASN A 70 1.19 12.53 -21.60
N ILE A 71 2.36 11.87 -21.61
CA ILE A 71 2.50 10.48 -21.15
C ILE A 71 2.12 10.36 -19.68
N ARG A 72 2.56 11.30 -18.83
CA ARG A 72 2.18 11.30 -17.41
C ARG A 72 0.67 11.40 -17.21
N ARG A 73 -0.01 12.28 -17.95
CA ARG A 73 -1.47 12.39 -17.90
C ARG A 73 -2.16 11.11 -18.39
N GLU A 74 -1.62 10.48 -19.42
CA GLU A 74 -2.15 9.19 -19.92
C GLU A 74 -1.97 8.08 -18.88
N ILE A 75 -0.81 8.02 -18.20
CA ILE A 75 -0.55 7.08 -17.11
C ILE A 75 -1.51 7.33 -15.95
N GLU A 76 -1.67 8.58 -15.52
CA GLU A 76 -2.61 8.94 -14.43
C GLU A 76 -4.04 8.51 -14.77
N HIS A 77 -4.50 8.79 -15.99
CA HIS A 77 -5.82 8.38 -16.46
C HIS A 77 -5.96 6.85 -16.57
N ALA A 78 -4.91 6.14 -17.01
CA ALA A 78 -4.90 4.69 -17.07
C ALA A 78 -4.96 4.06 -15.67
N LEU A 79 -4.24 4.62 -14.70
CA LEU A 79 -4.27 4.19 -13.30
C LEU A 79 -5.62 4.50 -12.64
N GLU A 80 -6.22 5.65 -12.91
CA GLU A 80 -7.57 5.97 -12.43
C GLU A 80 -8.58 4.95 -12.96
N ARG A 81 -8.52 4.65 -14.26
CA ARG A 81 -9.36 3.64 -14.88
C ARG A 81 -9.13 2.24 -14.27
N GLU A 82 -7.88 1.83 -14.10
CA GLU A 82 -7.55 0.55 -13.46
C GLU A 82 -8.06 0.49 -12.02
N ASN A 83 -7.92 1.58 -11.25
CA ASN A 83 -8.45 1.65 -9.89
C ASN A 83 -9.97 1.51 -9.87
N LEU A 84 -10.70 2.18 -10.75
CA LEU A 84 -12.16 2.05 -10.88
C LEU A 84 -12.57 0.64 -11.35
N ASP A 85 -11.86 0.06 -12.33
CA ASP A 85 -12.10 -1.30 -12.83
C ASP A 85 -11.83 -2.34 -11.73
N ARG A 86 -10.78 -2.13 -10.91
CA ARG A 86 -10.46 -2.96 -9.75
C ARG A 86 -11.50 -2.79 -8.64
N GLU A 87 -11.91 -1.56 -8.31
CA GLU A 87 -12.95 -1.30 -7.31
C GLU A 87 -14.29 -1.92 -7.73
N SER A 88 -14.68 -1.78 -9.00
CA SER A 88 -15.90 -2.38 -9.53
C SER A 88 -15.85 -3.91 -9.57
N SER A 89 -14.70 -4.50 -9.92
CA SER A 89 -14.50 -5.97 -9.86
C SER A 89 -14.58 -6.49 -8.42
N MET A 90 -13.92 -5.81 -7.49
CA MET A 90 -13.94 -6.17 -6.06
C MET A 90 -15.31 -5.94 -5.40
N ALA A 91 -16.10 -4.99 -5.90
CA ALA A 91 -17.48 -4.77 -5.46
C ALA A 91 -18.49 -5.75 -6.09
N GLY A 92 -18.15 -6.33 -7.27
CA GLY A 92 -18.97 -7.30 -8.00
C GLY A 92 -18.74 -8.76 -7.59
N GLU A 93 -17.56 -9.10 -7.07
CA GLU A 93 -17.24 -10.43 -6.54
C GLU A 93 -17.39 -10.44 -5.01
N ALA A 94 -18.60 -10.73 -4.53
CA ALA A 94 -18.78 -11.23 -3.16
C ALA A 94 -18.20 -12.65 -3.08
N PRO A 95 -17.10 -12.91 -2.35
CA PRO A 95 -16.55 -14.26 -2.30
C PRO A 95 -17.29 -15.06 -1.24
N GLN A 96 -18.18 -15.95 -1.68
CA GLN A 96 -18.28 -17.26 -1.04
C GLN A 96 -16.99 -18.02 -1.37
N GLY A 97 -16.10 -18.17 -0.40
CA GLY A 97 -15.02 -19.15 -0.53
C GLY A 97 -13.67 -18.67 -0.04
N ASP A 98 -13.40 -19.04 1.21
CA ASP A 98 -12.15 -19.55 1.75
C ASP A 98 -10.82 -18.80 1.51
N SER A 99 -10.15 -18.57 2.64
CA SER A 99 -9.01 -17.68 2.78
C SER A 99 -7.71 -18.37 2.37
N THR A 100 -7.04 -17.93 1.30
CA THR A 100 -5.59 -18.20 1.12
C THR A 100 -4.84 -17.05 0.45
N VAL A 101 -4.01 -16.38 1.28
CA VAL A 101 -2.74 -15.71 0.96
C VAL A 101 -2.75 -14.63 -0.13
N GLY A 102 -2.75 -13.37 0.32
CA GLY A 102 -2.39 -12.22 -0.51
C GLY A 102 -3.51 -11.22 -0.78
N ASP A 103 -4.47 -11.10 0.14
CA ASP A 103 -5.51 -10.09 0.05
C ASP A 103 -4.90 -8.70 0.29
N VAL A 104 -4.54 -8.00 -0.81
CA VAL A 104 -4.16 -6.59 -0.78
C VAL A 104 -5.45 -5.80 -0.59
N LYS A 105 -5.98 -5.82 0.64
CA LYS A 105 -7.08 -4.96 1.05
C LYS A 105 -6.63 -3.52 0.89
N THR A 106 -7.38 -2.75 0.11
CA THR A 106 -7.17 -1.31 -0.08
C THR A 106 -7.11 -0.62 1.29
N SER A 107 -6.32 0.45 1.41
CA SER A 107 -6.05 1.16 2.68
C SER A 107 -7.31 1.49 3.50
N VAL A 108 -8.44 1.75 2.84
CA VAL A 108 -9.74 2.03 3.47
C VAL A 108 -10.36 0.78 4.12
N SER A 109 -10.26 -0.39 3.49
CA SER A 109 -10.73 -1.65 4.09
C SER A 109 -9.86 -2.06 5.27
N LEU A 110 -8.54 -1.81 5.21
CA LEU A 110 -7.64 -2.08 6.32
C LEU A 110 -7.96 -1.22 7.56
N LEU A 111 -8.36 0.03 7.37
CA LEU A 111 -8.78 0.89 8.48
C LEU A 111 -10.07 0.38 9.15
N GLY A 112 -11.02 -0.12 8.35
CA GLY A 112 -12.24 -0.75 8.87
C GLY A 112 -11.93 -2.01 9.69
N ASP A 113 -11.07 -2.88 9.15
CA ASP A 113 -10.67 -4.12 9.82
C ASP A 113 -9.92 -3.86 11.13
N LEU A 114 -9.04 -2.84 11.16
CA LEU A 114 -8.34 -2.46 12.39
C LEU A 114 -9.30 -1.99 13.47
N GLU A 115 -10.35 -1.26 13.10
CA GLU A 115 -11.36 -0.80 14.06
C GLU A 115 -12.24 -1.96 14.55
N GLU A 116 -12.58 -2.90 13.68
CA GLU A 116 -13.28 -4.13 14.07
C GLU A 116 -12.43 -4.98 15.03
N ILE A 117 -11.12 -5.06 14.79
CA ILE A 117 -10.20 -5.78 15.68
C ILE A 117 -10.11 -5.09 17.04
N ARG A 118 -9.99 -3.75 17.08
CA ARG A 118 -9.95 -2.98 18.34
C ARG A 118 -11.22 -3.21 19.17
N THR A 119 -12.39 -3.07 18.55
CA THR A 119 -13.67 -3.26 19.22
C THR A 119 -13.86 -4.69 19.73
N LYS A 120 -13.40 -5.71 18.98
CA LYS A 120 -13.40 -7.11 19.44
C LYS A 120 -12.47 -7.31 20.64
N ILE A 121 -11.29 -6.71 20.64
CA ILE A 121 -10.36 -6.79 21.78
C ILE A 121 -10.95 -6.11 23.01
N GLU A 122 -11.51 -4.91 22.88
CA GLU A 122 -12.16 -4.19 23.98
C GLU A 122 -13.34 -4.99 24.54
N LYS A 123 -14.20 -5.53 23.68
CA LYS A 123 -15.31 -6.39 24.08
C LYS A 123 -14.83 -7.65 24.81
N TYR A 124 -13.75 -8.27 24.33
CA TYR A 124 -13.17 -9.43 24.99
C TYR A 124 -12.56 -9.08 26.36
N GLN A 125 -11.87 -7.94 26.45
CA GLN A 125 -11.31 -7.47 27.73
C GLN A 125 -12.39 -7.06 28.73
N LEU A 126 -13.47 -6.42 28.29
CA LEU A 126 -14.62 -6.10 29.12
C LEU A 126 -15.33 -7.35 29.61
N ASN A 127 -15.55 -8.34 28.73
CA ASN A 127 -16.13 -9.62 29.12
C ASN A 127 -15.23 -10.43 30.05
N ARG A 128 -13.90 -10.29 29.93
CA ARG A 128 -12.94 -10.94 30.83
C ARG A 128 -12.79 -10.21 32.16
N ARG A 129 -12.93 -8.87 32.19
CA ARG A 129 -12.85 -8.05 33.40
C ARG A 129 -14.18 -7.89 34.11
N ALA A 130 -15.31 -8.14 33.47
CA ALA A 130 -16.57 -8.32 34.17
C ALA A 130 -16.39 -9.56 35.05
N PRO A 131 -16.26 -9.41 36.38
CA PRO A 131 -16.16 -10.57 37.23
C PRO A 131 -17.47 -11.33 37.04
N GLU A 132 -17.38 -12.57 36.57
CA GLU A 132 -18.56 -13.44 36.42
C GLU A 132 -19.27 -13.62 37.78
N PHE A 133 -18.58 -13.27 38.90
CA PHE A 133 -19.08 -13.31 40.27
C PHE A 133 -18.49 -12.15 41.13
N PRO A 134 -19.03 -10.92 41.07
CA PRO A 134 -18.55 -9.80 41.93
C PRO A 134 -18.74 -10.07 43.43
N GLU A 135 -19.66 -10.98 43.79
CA GLU A 135 -19.93 -11.38 45.17
C GLU A 135 -18.72 -12.06 45.83
N VAL A 136 -17.90 -12.79 45.06
CA VAL A 136 -16.70 -13.48 45.55
C VAL A 136 -15.58 -12.47 45.83
N GLU A 137 -15.45 -11.45 44.99
CA GLU A 137 -14.43 -10.40 45.18
C GLU A 137 -14.72 -9.57 46.44
N VAL A 138 -15.99 -9.19 46.65
CA VAL A 138 -16.42 -8.45 47.84
C VAL A 138 -16.22 -9.27 49.12
N SER A 139 -16.61 -10.55 49.12
CA SER A 139 -16.43 -11.42 50.28
C SER A 139 -14.95 -11.74 50.56
N ALA A 140 -14.11 -11.85 49.51
CA ALA A 140 -12.67 -12.00 49.66
C ALA A 140 -12.01 -10.77 50.31
N LEU A 141 -12.40 -9.57 49.89
CA LEU A 141 -11.91 -8.33 50.48
C LEU A 141 -12.34 -8.20 51.95
N ALA A 142 -13.58 -8.57 52.29
CA ALA A 142 -14.06 -8.55 53.67
C ALA A 142 -13.26 -9.49 54.59
N VAL A 143 -12.90 -10.68 54.11
CA VAL A 143 -12.02 -11.62 54.85
C VAL A 143 -10.63 -11.02 55.05
N ALA A 144 -10.04 -10.47 53.98
CA ALA A 144 -8.72 -9.86 54.03
C ALA A 144 -8.68 -8.66 55.00
N GLU A 145 -9.73 -7.84 54.99
CA GLU A 145 -9.88 -6.70 55.88
C GLU A 145 -10.07 -7.15 57.34
N CYS A 146 -10.89 -8.17 57.60
CA CYS A 146 -11.06 -8.70 58.95
C CYS A 146 -9.74 -9.21 59.55
N TYR A 147 -8.96 -9.99 58.78
CA TYR A 147 -7.65 -10.48 59.24
C TYR A 147 -6.62 -9.37 59.42
N LYS A 148 -6.73 -8.29 58.64
CA LYS A 148 -5.85 -7.11 58.77
C LYS A 148 -6.10 -6.36 60.09
N TYR A 149 -7.36 -6.24 60.51
CA TYR A 149 -7.71 -5.58 61.78
C TYR A 149 -7.56 -6.50 63.00
N ASN A 150 -7.82 -7.81 62.85
CA ASN A 150 -7.79 -8.78 63.95
C ASN A 150 -6.54 -9.67 63.89
N LYS A 151 -5.36 -9.05 64.02
CA LYS A 151 -4.06 -9.76 63.94
C LYS A 151 -3.83 -10.75 65.09
N ASP A 152 -4.25 -10.37 66.29
CA ASP A 152 -4.04 -11.17 67.52
C ASP A 152 -5.21 -12.13 67.80
N SER A 153 -6.34 -11.97 67.09
CA SER A 153 -7.55 -12.78 67.25
C SER A 153 -8.18 -13.17 65.90
N PRO A 154 -7.46 -13.93 65.05
CA PRO A 154 -7.94 -14.32 63.71
C PRO A 154 -9.19 -15.22 63.75
N LEU A 155 -9.46 -15.88 64.87
CA LEU A 155 -10.64 -16.74 65.05
C LEU A 155 -11.96 -15.96 65.01
N GLN A 156 -11.94 -14.64 65.24
CA GLN A 156 -13.14 -13.79 65.16
C GLN A 156 -13.61 -13.55 63.71
N CYS A 157 -12.76 -13.83 62.71
CA CYS A 157 -13.06 -13.64 61.28
C CYS A 157 -13.74 -14.85 60.63
N TRP A 158 -14.17 -15.84 61.43
CA TRP A 158 -14.89 -17.01 60.93
C TRP A 158 -16.19 -16.67 60.15
N PRO A 159 -17.05 -15.72 60.54
CA PRO A 159 -18.28 -15.46 59.80
C PRO A 159 -17.98 -14.92 58.39
N GLU A 160 -17.00 -14.05 58.20
CA GLU A 160 -16.57 -13.55 56.90
C GLU A 160 -16.02 -14.69 56.02
N VAL A 161 -15.24 -15.61 56.62
CA VAL A 161 -14.71 -16.79 55.93
C VAL A 161 -15.83 -17.74 55.51
N THR A 162 -16.88 -17.92 56.33
CA THR A 162 -18.03 -18.75 55.95
C THR A 162 -18.82 -18.15 54.79
N GLN A 163 -18.98 -16.82 54.74
CA GLN A 163 -19.62 -16.13 53.63
C GLN A 163 -18.79 -16.22 52.34
N PHE A 164 -17.47 -16.04 52.46
CA PHE A 164 -16.55 -16.26 51.33
C PHE A 164 -16.65 -17.69 50.79
N ARG A 165 -16.60 -18.70 51.66
CA ARG A 165 -16.78 -20.11 51.28
C ARG A 165 -18.11 -20.34 50.55
N ALA A 166 -19.23 -19.82 51.07
CA ALA A 166 -20.53 -19.96 50.41
C ALA A 166 -20.60 -19.26 49.04
N SER A 167 -19.86 -18.18 48.82
CA SER A 167 -19.74 -17.53 47.50
C SER A 167 -18.88 -18.33 46.52
N VAL A 168 -17.79 -18.95 47.00
CA VAL A 168 -16.92 -19.82 46.21
C VAL A 168 -17.65 -21.12 45.85
N ASP A 169 -18.38 -21.74 46.78
CA ASP A 169 -19.16 -22.96 46.51
C ASP A 169 -20.20 -22.74 45.41
N ARG A 170 -20.81 -21.55 45.35
CA ARG A 170 -21.74 -21.16 44.27
C ARG A 170 -21.02 -20.98 42.93
N LEU A 171 -19.86 -20.34 42.93
CA LEU A 171 -19.01 -20.20 41.74
C LEU A 171 -18.56 -21.57 41.22
N GLU A 172 -18.13 -22.46 42.12
CA GLU A 172 -17.70 -23.81 41.78
C GLU A 172 -18.85 -24.61 41.15
N GLN A 173 -20.06 -24.55 41.70
CA GLN A 173 -21.25 -25.19 41.12
C GLN A 173 -21.55 -24.71 39.69
N VAL A 174 -21.44 -23.41 39.43
CA VAL A 174 -21.63 -22.86 38.07
C VAL A 174 -20.50 -23.27 37.13
N SER A 175 -19.25 -23.26 37.61
CA SER A 175 -18.07 -23.65 36.81
C SER A 175 -18.02 -25.15 36.48
N LEU A 176 -18.58 -26.01 37.35
CA LEU A 176 -18.67 -27.45 37.14
C LEU A 176 -19.82 -27.83 36.19
N ALA A 177 -20.84 -26.99 36.07
CA ALA A 177 -21.98 -27.21 35.17
C ALA A 177 -21.66 -26.90 33.69
N LEU A 178 -20.56 -26.18 33.40
CA LEU A 178 -20.14 -25.81 32.04
C LEU A 178 -18.69 -26.23 31.78
N PRO A 179 -18.42 -27.29 30.97
CA PRO A 179 -17.07 -27.79 30.72
C PRO A 179 -16.13 -26.78 30.03
N SER A 180 -16.70 -25.73 29.41
CA SER A 180 -15.98 -24.62 28.76
C SER A 180 -15.21 -23.72 29.75
N LEU A 181 -15.72 -23.53 30.97
CA LEU A 181 -15.20 -22.55 31.94
C LEU A 181 -14.05 -23.07 32.80
N ARG A 182 -13.90 -24.41 32.92
CA ARG A 182 -12.80 -25.06 33.67
C ARG A 182 -11.41 -24.65 33.17
N SER A 183 -11.27 -24.46 31.86
CA SER A 183 -9.98 -24.11 31.24
C SER A 183 -9.54 -22.67 31.55
N VAL A 184 -10.50 -21.75 31.65
CA VAL A 184 -10.22 -20.32 31.87
C VAL A 184 -9.87 -20.04 33.33
N PHE A 185 -10.59 -20.65 34.28
CA PHE A 185 -10.38 -20.43 35.72
C PHE A 185 -9.05 -21.01 36.24
N LEU A 186 -8.65 -22.19 35.77
CA LEU A 186 -7.35 -22.77 36.14
C LEU A 186 -6.19 -21.91 35.60
N SER A 187 -6.37 -21.33 34.40
CA SER A 187 -5.37 -20.45 33.80
C SER A 187 -5.23 -19.13 34.56
N THR A 188 -6.33 -18.51 35.00
CA THR A 188 -6.27 -17.25 35.77
C THR A 188 -5.74 -17.44 37.19
N LEU A 189 -6.15 -18.49 37.91
CA LEU A 189 -5.64 -18.77 39.26
C LEU A 189 -4.14 -19.08 39.26
N VAL A 190 -3.66 -19.87 38.30
CA VAL A 190 -2.21 -20.16 38.17
C VAL A 190 -1.43 -18.90 37.81
N GLN A 191 -1.97 -18.05 36.94
CA GLN A 191 -1.31 -16.82 36.52
C GLN A 191 -1.27 -15.76 37.64
N GLN A 192 -2.32 -15.67 38.44
CA GLN A 192 -2.41 -14.72 39.55
C GLN A 192 -1.55 -15.16 40.74
N TYR A 193 -1.39 -16.48 40.97
CA TYR A 193 -0.44 -17.02 41.95
C TYR A 193 1.01 -16.71 41.55
N PHE A 194 1.37 -16.89 40.28
CA PHE A 194 2.71 -16.58 39.76
C PHE A 194 3.08 -15.09 39.74
N GLN A 195 2.10 -14.18 39.70
CA GLN A 195 2.35 -12.73 39.81
C GLN A 195 2.49 -12.23 41.26
N SER A 196 2.18 -13.07 42.25
CA SER A 196 2.22 -12.73 43.68
C SER A 196 3.44 -13.30 44.43
N LEU A 197 4.29 -14.06 43.73
CA LEU A 197 5.61 -14.55 44.16
C LEU A 197 6.72 -13.68 43.58
#